data_AF-A0A9W9CZA4-F1
#
_entry.id   AF-A0A9W9CZA4-F1
#
_cell.length_a   1.000
_cell.length_b   1.000
_cell.length_c   1.000
_cell.angle_alpha   90.00
_cell.angle_beta   90.00
_cell.angle_gamma   90.00
#
_symmetry.space_group_name_H-M   'P 1'
#
loop_
_entity.id
_entity.type
_entity.pdbx_description
1 polymer ?
#
loop_
_entity_poly.entity_id
_entity_poly.type
_entity_poly.pdbx_seq_one_letter_code
_entity_poly.pdbx_strand_id
1 'polypeptide(L)'
;MDLDAQQLNSGVSQIRAFDTSNLPSGRPYDFPSEGTLLGWGLRNSVGVAEHPNTGGIFSVENSSDQIERNGTDIHEDNPGEEMNYHGFLNGSTENQGGNYGYPNCFALWGTDIPDVGNMTVGSQFTLDPDSTLNDTTCAQAFVPPRLTFQAHMAPLDILFSQPDGNAAYITFHGSWDRSGPVGYKISTVAFKDGEPVAAPNSTNATADILSNADLSKCPDGCFRPVGLAWDSQNRLFMSSDSTGEVYVLQQSEVSATGTKPSSSSSGTLVTPTTSPNIAPRSTRSRPGGEALWLSSLAIALSLVCGLFFTVA
;
A
#
# COMPACT_ATOMS: atom_id res chain seq x y z
N MET A 1 -7.24 -15.45 2.29
CA MET A 1 -7.04 -14.51 3.41
C MET A 1 -5.94 -15.02 4.33
N ASP A 2 -5.11 -14.12 4.84
CA ASP A 2 -4.01 -14.43 5.76
C ASP A 2 -4.53 -14.54 7.20
N LEU A 3 -4.50 -15.75 7.77
CA LEU A 3 -4.99 -15.98 9.14
C LEU A 3 -4.02 -15.45 10.20
N ASP A 4 -2.72 -15.31 9.89
CA ASP A 4 -1.74 -14.81 10.86
C ASP A 4 -1.97 -13.33 11.16
N ALA A 5 -2.52 -12.57 10.21
CA ALA A 5 -2.92 -11.19 10.41
C ALA A 5 -4.10 -11.02 11.39
N GLN A 6 -4.84 -12.09 11.71
CA GLN A 6 -5.88 -12.06 12.76
C GLN A 6 -5.29 -12.07 14.17
N GLN A 7 -4.01 -12.43 14.31
CA GLN A 7 -3.34 -12.57 15.59
C GLN A 7 -2.42 -11.37 15.82
N LEU A 8 -2.75 -10.51 16.78
CA LEU A 8 -1.96 -9.31 17.07
C LEU A 8 -0.47 -9.62 17.34
N ASN A 9 -0.19 -10.76 17.97
CA ASN A 9 1.16 -11.20 18.34
C ASN A 9 1.93 -11.89 17.22
N SER A 10 1.38 -12.04 16.00
CA SER A 10 2.07 -12.72 14.89
C SER A 10 3.24 -11.93 14.31
N GLY A 11 3.22 -10.60 14.43
CA GLY A 11 4.17 -9.74 13.71
C GLY A 11 3.79 -9.50 12.24
N VAL A 12 2.64 -10.01 11.78
CA VAL A 12 2.18 -9.84 10.40
C VAL A 12 1.20 -8.67 10.29
N SER A 13 1.19 -7.98 9.14
CA SER A 13 0.24 -6.91 8.80
C SER A 13 0.10 -5.80 9.85
N GLN A 14 1.25 -5.24 10.25
CA GLN A 14 1.33 -4.24 11.32
C GLN A 14 2.51 -3.27 11.13
N ILE A 15 2.38 -2.09 11.73
CA ILE A 15 3.43 -1.07 11.80
C ILE A 15 3.87 -0.93 13.26
N ARG A 16 5.20 -0.94 13.48
CA ARG A 16 5.81 -0.77 14.81
C ARG A 16 6.92 0.26 14.79
N ALA A 17 7.06 0.97 15.91
CA ALA A 17 8.15 1.91 16.16
C ALA A 17 9.16 1.34 17.17
N PHE A 18 10.44 1.59 16.93
CA PHE A 18 11.55 1.12 17.76
C PHE A 18 12.52 2.28 18.06
N ASP A 19 12.96 2.38 19.31
CA ASP A 19 13.95 3.38 19.71
C ASP A 19 15.37 2.90 19.41
N THR A 20 15.93 3.37 18.31
CA THR A 20 17.29 2.97 17.89
C THR A 20 18.40 3.46 18.83
N SER A 21 18.12 4.39 19.75
CA SER A 21 19.07 4.83 20.77
C SER A 21 19.15 3.90 21.99
N ASN A 22 18.15 3.01 22.16
CA ASN A 22 18.00 2.16 23.34
C ASN A 22 17.96 0.65 22.98
N LEU A 23 18.88 0.21 22.13
CA LEU A 23 18.94 -1.18 21.68
C LEU A 23 19.18 -2.17 22.86
N PRO A 24 18.53 -3.34 22.85
CA PRO A 24 18.81 -4.39 23.80
C PRO A 24 20.28 -4.81 23.74
N SER A 25 20.89 -5.05 24.90
CA SER A 25 22.32 -5.40 24.95
C SER A 25 22.60 -6.69 24.18
N GLY A 26 23.43 -6.59 23.15
CA GLY A 26 23.94 -7.74 22.39
C GLY A 26 22.96 -8.36 21.39
N ARG A 27 21.81 -7.74 21.07
CA ARG A 27 20.88 -8.25 20.06
C ARG A 27 19.98 -7.16 19.45
N PRO A 28 19.42 -7.38 18.25
CA PRO A 28 18.33 -6.54 17.74
C PRO A 28 17.05 -6.72 18.55
N TYR A 29 16.09 -5.82 18.34
CA TYR A 29 14.72 -5.98 18.82
C TYR A 29 14.03 -7.19 18.17
N ASP A 30 13.18 -7.85 18.94
CA ASP A 30 12.15 -8.74 18.45
C ASP A 30 10.96 -7.91 17.92
N PHE A 31 10.62 -8.11 16.65
CA PHE A 31 9.61 -7.31 15.99
C PHE A 31 8.22 -7.35 16.67
N PRO A 32 7.58 -8.53 16.85
CA PRO A 32 6.22 -8.59 17.37
C PRO A 32 6.07 -8.21 18.85
N SER A 33 7.13 -8.31 19.66
CA SER A 33 7.01 -8.13 21.12
C SER A 33 7.68 -6.88 21.70
N GLU A 34 8.63 -6.26 21.00
CA GLU A 34 9.44 -5.16 21.59
C GLU A 34 9.23 -3.79 20.93
N GLY A 35 8.51 -3.71 19.81
CA GLY A 35 8.17 -2.44 19.16
C GLY A 35 6.86 -1.86 19.68
N THR A 36 6.77 -0.54 19.81
CA THR A 36 5.49 0.15 20.06
C THR A 36 4.58 -0.07 18.86
N LEU A 37 3.38 -0.62 19.11
CA LEU A 37 2.41 -0.88 18.05
C LEU A 37 1.76 0.43 17.60
N LEU A 38 1.98 0.82 16.34
CA LEU A 38 1.31 1.99 15.75
C LEU A 38 -0.04 1.59 15.14
N GLY A 39 -0.11 0.40 14.54
CA GLY A 39 -1.34 -0.16 13.97
C GLY A 39 -1.16 -1.61 13.53
N TRP A 40 -2.25 -2.35 13.46
CA TRP A 40 -2.32 -3.72 12.93
C TRP A 40 -3.59 -3.92 12.10
N GLY A 41 -3.73 -5.07 11.45
CA GLY A 41 -4.77 -5.23 10.43
C GLY A 41 -4.54 -4.32 9.23
N LEU A 42 -3.27 -4.16 8.86
CA LEU A 42 -2.76 -3.41 7.71
C LEU A 42 -2.10 -4.43 6.77
N ARG A 43 -2.82 -4.94 5.78
CA ARG A 43 -2.40 -6.02 4.86
C ARG A 43 -0.96 -5.83 4.41
N ASN A 44 -0.65 -4.68 3.79
CA ASN A 44 0.69 -4.36 3.32
C ASN A 44 0.86 -2.85 3.11
N SER A 45 0.99 -2.12 4.23
CA SER A 45 1.18 -0.68 4.23
C SER A 45 2.66 -0.31 4.04
N VAL A 46 3.11 -0.35 2.79
CA VAL A 46 4.54 -0.19 2.43
C VAL A 46 5.03 1.24 2.68
N GLY A 47 4.26 2.24 2.23
CA GLY A 47 4.61 3.64 2.42
C GLY A 47 4.21 4.11 3.82
N VAL A 48 5.15 4.71 4.55
CA VAL A 48 4.92 5.29 5.88
C VAL A 48 5.68 6.62 5.98
N ALA A 49 5.01 7.67 6.42
CA ALA A 49 5.64 8.99 6.60
C ALA A 49 5.13 9.74 7.83
N GLU A 50 5.97 10.62 8.34
CA GLU A 50 5.65 11.58 9.38
C GLU A 50 5.36 12.95 8.77
N HIS A 51 4.23 13.55 9.14
CA HIS A 51 3.88 14.91 8.75
C HIS A 51 4.79 15.92 9.48
N PRO A 52 5.55 16.76 8.75
CA PRO A 52 6.71 17.49 9.31
C PRO A 52 6.36 18.50 10.41
N ASN A 53 5.15 19.07 10.38
CA ASN A 53 4.74 20.10 11.33
C ASN A 53 3.97 19.56 12.54
N THR A 54 3.36 18.39 12.42
CA THR A 54 2.49 17.83 13.48
C THR A 54 3.09 16.58 14.12
N GLY A 55 4.03 15.90 13.44
CA GLY A 55 4.55 14.60 13.86
C GLY A 55 3.54 13.46 13.64
N GLY A 56 2.46 13.71 12.90
CA GLY A 56 1.42 12.72 12.63
C GLY A 56 1.93 11.63 11.68
N ILE A 57 1.75 10.37 12.04
CA ILE A 57 2.19 9.22 11.24
C ILE A 57 1.07 8.78 10.31
N PHE A 58 1.38 8.68 9.02
CA PHE A 58 0.48 8.20 7.98
C PHE A 58 1.09 7.01 7.26
N SER A 59 0.24 6.08 6.80
CA SER A 59 0.65 5.03 5.88
C SER A 59 -0.28 4.96 4.67
N VAL A 60 0.21 4.33 3.61
CA VAL A 60 -0.59 3.98 2.43
C VAL A 60 -0.62 2.46 2.24
N GLU A 61 -1.81 1.92 2.01
CA GLU A 61 -2.11 0.49 2.04
C GLU A 61 -2.25 -0.10 0.65
N ASN A 62 -1.75 -1.33 0.48
CA ASN A 62 -2.10 -2.21 -0.64
C ASN A 62 -3.14 -3.22 -0.15
N SER A 63 -4.40 -3.02 -0.52
CA SER A 63 -5.53 -3.81 -0.02
C SER A 63 -5.68 -5.15 -0.75
N SER A 64 -6.74 -5.91 -0.46
CA SER A 64 -6.84 -7.32 -0.90
C SER A 64 -7.16 -7.49 -2.39
N ASP A 65 -6.57 -8.53 -2.98
CA ASP A 65 -6.79 -8.93 -4.38
C ASP A 65 -7.97 -9.91 -4.46
N GLN A 66 -8.59 -10.02 -5.64
CA GLN A 66 -9.56 -11.07 -6.01
C GLN A 66 -10.71 -11.25 -5.01
N ILE A 67 -11.26 -10.15 -4.49
CA ILE A 67 -12.30 -10.22 -3.47
C ILE A 67 -13.69 -10.48 -4.08
N GLU A 68 -14.46 -11.29 -3.38
CA GLU A 68 -15.88 -11.51 -3.63
C GLU A 68 -16.67 -11.05 -2.41
N ARG A 69 -17.84 -10.46 -2.63
CA ARG A 69 -18.81 -10.11 -1.58
C ARG A 69 -20.04 -10.98 -1.76
N ASN A 70 -20.35 -11.84 -0.79
CA ASN A 70 -21.45 -12.82 -0.88
C ASN A 70 -21.39 -13.66 -2.18
N GLY A 71 -20.18 -14.09 -2.56
CA GLY A 71 -19.92 -14.86 -3.78
C GLY A 71 -20.09 -14.09 -5.10
N THR A 72 -20.25 -12.76 -5.04
CA THR A 72 -20.21 -11.88 -6.22
C THR A 72 -18.83 -11.25 -6.32
N ASP A 73 -18.16 -11.45 -7.46
CA ASP A 73 -16.91 -10.76 -7.77
C ASP A 73 -17.12 -9.24 -7.81
N ILE A 74 -16.38 -8.53 -6.97
CA ILE A 74 -16.36 -7.06 -6.91
C ILE A 74 -14.94 -6.50 -7.06
N HIS A 75 -13.96 -7.35 -7.42
CA HIS A 75 -12.55 -6.99 -7.35
C HIS A 75 -12.20 -5.81 -8.26
N GLU A 76 -12.84 -5.66 -9.42
CA GLU A 76 -12.47 -4.64 -10.42
C GLU A 76 -12.39 -3.21 -9.86
N ASP A 77 -13.24 -2.86 -8.88
CA ASP A 77 -13.25 -1.54 -8.25
C ASP A 77 -13.32 -1.62 -6.71
N ASN A 78 -13.04 -2.77 -6.11
CA ASN A 78 -12.93 -2.94 -4.65
C ASN A 78 -11.89 -4.01 -4.27
N PRO A 79 -11.34 -3.94 -3.04
CA PRO A 79 -11.49 -2.84 -2.10
C PRO A 79 -10.62 -1.66 -2.52
N GLY A 80 -10.92 -0.48 -1.98
CA GLY A 80 -10.07 0.68 -2.22
C GLY A 80 -8.71 0.54 -1.54
N GLU A 81 -7.70 1.18 -2.13
CA GLU A 81 -6.44 1.42 -1.44
C GLU A 81 -6.66 2.49 -0.36
N GLU A 82 -5.80 2.55 0.66
CA GLU A 82 -6.11 3.37 1.85
C GLU A 82 -4.97 4.32 2.21
N MET A 83 -5.32 5.48 2.77
CA MET A 83 -4.42 6.28 3.60
C MET A 83 -4.89 6.18 5.05
N ASN A 84 -4.03 5.64 5.92
CA ASN A 84 -4.32 5.39 7.32
C ASN A 84 -3.50 6.32 8.23
N TYR A 85 -4.09 6.76 9.35
CA TYR A 85 -3.44 7.64 10.34
C TYR A 85 -3.19 6.91 11.65
N HIS A 86 -1.96 7.01 12.19
CA HIS A 86 -1.43 6.20 13.28
C HIS A 86 -0.94 7.03 14.49
N GLY A 87 -1.50 8.23 14.69
CA GLY A 87 -1.13 9.08 15.82
C GLY A 87 0.29 9.64 15.70
N PHE A 88 1.05 9.66 16.81
CA PHE A 88 2.30 10.43 16.92
C PHE A 88 3.43 9.67 17.62
N LEU A 89 4.69 9.90 17.23
CA LEU A 89 5.86 9.35 17.92
C LEU A 89 6.36 10.19 19.12
N ASN A 90 5.52 11.09 19.64
CA ASN A 90 5.88 12.03 20.71
C ASN A 90 5.49 11.56 22.13
N GLY A 91 5.22 10.26 22.29
CA GLY A 91 4.79 9.66 23.57
C GLY A 91 3.29 9.73 23.84
N SER A 92 2.50 10.36 22.97
CA SER A 92 1.04 10.22 22.97
C SER A 92 0.63 8.82 22.52
N THR A 93 -0.44 8.27 23.11
CA THR A 93 -1.10 7.03 22.65
C THR A 93 -2.40 7.31 21.91
N GLU A 94 -2.70 8.57 21.61
CA GLU A 94 -3.90 8.96 20.88
C GLU A 94 -3.85 8.43 19.45
N ASN A 95 -4.93 7.78 19.00
CA ASN A 95 -5.05 7.20 17.65
C ASN A 95 -3.93 6.21 17.29
N GLN A 96 -3.41 5.46 18.28
CA GLN A 96 -2.36 4.45 18.10
C GLN A 96 -2.82 3.05 18.49
N GLY A 97 -2.23 2.05 17.81
CA GLY A 97 -2.40 0.63 18.10
C GLY A 97 -3.73 0.04 17.63
N GLY A 98 -4.52 0.80 16.86
CA GLY A 98 -5.82 0.36 16.33
C GLY A 98 -5.70 -0.80 15.34
N ASN A 99 -6.79 -1.54 15.19
CA ASN A 99 -6.96 -2.52 14.11
C ASN A 99 -7.64 -1.84 12.92
N TYR A 100 -6.97 -1.81 11.77
CA TYR A 100 -7.41 -1.15 10.54
C TYR A 100 -8.24 -2.04 9.62
N GLY A 101 -8.61 -3.26 10.05
CA GLY A 101 -9.64 -4.06 9.40
C GLY A 101 -9.14 -5.40 8.86
N TYR A 102 -7.97 -5.43 8.21
CA TYR A 102 -7.48 -6.66 7.59
C TYR A 102 -7.29 -7.77 8.63
N PRO A 103 -7.66 -9.03 8.36
CA PRO A 103 -8.19 -9.57 7.10
C PRO A 103 -9.73 -9.63 7.03
N ASN A 104 -10.44 -8.90 7.87
CA ASN A 104 -11.88 -9.08 8.05
C ASN A 104 -12.72 -7.94 7.45
N CYS A 105 -12.16 -6.73 7.41
CA CYS A 105 -12.83 -5.52 6.96
C CYS A 105 -11.96 -4.75 5.97
N PHE A 106 -12.57 -4.20 4.91
CA PHE A 106 -11.89 -3.53 3.81
C PHE A 106 -12.60 -2.22 3.46
N ALA A 107 -11.87 -1.20 3.01
CA ALA A 107 -12.48 0.06 2.60
C ALA A 107 -13.24 -0.06 1.26
N LEU A 108 -14.46 0.47 1.24
CA LEU A 108 -15.30 0.58 0.05
C LEU A 108 -14.78 1.68 -0.89
N TRP A 109 -14.65 1.37 -2.18
CA TRP A 109 -14.42 2.33 -3.25
C TRP A 109 -15.57 2.34 -4.25
N GLY A 110 -15.79 1.25 -4.99
CA GLY A 110 -16.95 1.10 -5.86
C GLY A 110 -18.21 0.80 -5.06
N THR A 111 -19.27 1.61 -5.20
CA THR A 111 -20.53 1.42 -4.44
C THR A 111 -21.51 0.43 -5.09
N ASP A 112 -21.17 -0.11 -6.27
CA ASP A 112 -21.97 -1.12 -6.95
C ASP A 112 -21.61 -2.53 -6.45
N ILE A 113 -21.97 -2.81 -5.20
CA ILE A 113 -21.71 -4.10 -4.54
C ILE A 113 -22.98 -4.64 -3.87
N PRO A 114 -23.10 -5.97 -3.66
CA PRO A 114 -24.19 -6.54 -2.90
C PRO A 114 -24.28 -5.97 -1.47
N ASP A 115 -25.50 -5.67 -1.03
CA ASP A 115 -25.80 -5.22 0.33
C ASP A 115 -25.06 -3.94 0.77
N VAL A 116 -24.76 -3.03 -0.17
CA VAL A 116 -24.06 -1.75 0.14
C VAL A 116 -24.78 -0.88 1.19
N GLY A 117 -26.11 -0.97 1.28
CA GLY A 117 -26.90 -0.22 2.26
C GLY A 117 -26.64 1.29 2.19
N ASN A 118 -26.26 1.89 3.32
CA ASN A 118 -25.91 3.30 3.43
C ASN A 118 -24.38 3.54 3.43
N MET A 119 -23.59 2.51 3.12
CA MET A 119 -22.14 2.65 3.04
C MET A 119 -21.78 3.59 1.89
N THR A 120 -20.75 4.40 2.13
CA THR A 120 -20.17 5.30 1.15
C THR A 120 -18.68 5.00 1.02
N VAL A 121 -18.01 5.59 0.04
CA VAL A 121 -16.56 5.50 -0.11
C VAL A 121 -15.86 5.71 1.24
N GLY A 122 -14.90 4.83 1.57
CA GLY A 122 -14.19 4.83 2.84
C GLY A 122 -14.91 4.15 4.01
N SER A 123 -16.16 3.73 3.85
CA SER A 123 -16.80 2.81 4.82
C SER A 123 -16.10 1.45 4.76
N GLN A 124 -15.93 0.79 5.91
CA GLN A 124 -15.37 -0.56 5.93
C GLN A 124 -16.47 -1.62 5.88
N PHE A 125 -16.28 -2.64 5.05
CA PHE A 125 -17.21 -3.76 4.85
C PHE A 125 -16.46 -5.11 4.93
N THR A 126 -17.17 -6.19 5.26
CA THR A 126 -16.61 -7.57 5.26
C THR A 126 -16.87 -8.28 3.92
N LEU A 127 -16.33 -9.47 3.66
CA LEU A 127 -16.62 -10.20 2.41
C LEU A 127 -17.84 -11.12 2.52
N ASP A 128 -18.04 -11.75 3.68
CA ASP A 128 -19.13 -12.69 3.94
C ASP A 128 -19.77 -12.38 5.31
N PRO A 129 -20.75 -11.46 5.38
CA PRO A 129 -21.40 -11.09 6.64
C PRO A 129 -22.13 -12.25 7.31
N ASP A 130 -21.95 -12.35 8.62
CA ASP A 130 -22.73 -13.23 9.47
C ASP A 130 -23.21 -12.51 10.76
N SER A 131 -23.74 -13.28 11.71
CA SER A 131 -24.23 -12.74 12.99
C SER A 131 -23.15 -12.13 13.88
N THR A 132 -21.87 -12.41 13.63
CA THR A 132 -20.70 -12.00 14.43
C THR A 132 -19.87 -10.93 13.71
N LEU A 133 -19.52 -11.16 12.45
CA LEU A 133 -18.75 -10.25 11.61
C LEU A 133 -19.65 -9.77 10.48
N ASN A 134 -20.02 -8.50 10.52
CA ASN A 134 -20.79 -7.83 9.47
C ASN A 134 -20.33 -6.37 9.38
N ASP A 135 -20.91 -5.62 8.45
CA ASP A 135 -20.48 -4.25 8.18
C ASP A 135 -20.69 -3.31 9.39
N THR A 136 -21.67 -3.60 10.25
CA THR A 136 -21.84 -2.85 11.51
C THR A 136 -20.68 -3.13 12.47
N THR A 137 -20.25 -4.38 12.58
CA THR A 137 -19.05 -4.74 13.35
C THR A 137 -17.81 -4.07 12.76
N CYS A 138 -17.64 -4.08 11.43
CA CYS A 138 -16.54 -3.37 10.77
C CYS A 138 -16.52 -1.89 11.12
N ALA A 139 -17.67 -1.21 11.02
CA ALA A 139 -17.78 0.22 11.32
C ALA A 139 -17.57 0.59 12.80
N GLN A 140 -17.77 -0.33 13.74
CA GLN A 140 -17.71 -0.06 15.19
C GLN A 140 -16.41 -0.52 15.86
N ALA A 141 -15.82 -1.60 15.37
CA ALA A 141 -14.68 -2.26 16.04
C ALA A 141 -13.32 -1.96 15.40
N PHE A 142 -13.31 -1.39 14.19
CA PHE A 142 -12.09 -1.16 13.41
C PHE A 142 -11.93 0.33 13.09
N VAL A 143 -10.69 0.71 12.77
CA VAL A 143 -10.32 2.07 12.43
C VAL A 143 -10.48 2.27 10.92
N PRO A 144 -11.40 3.14 10.45
CA PRO A 144 -11.55 3.41 9.04
C PRO A 144 -10.39 4.27 8.51
N PRO A 145 -10.13 4.23 7.18
CA PRO A 145 -9.10 5.05 6.58
C PRO A 145 -9.46 6.54 6.59
N ARG A 146 -8.44 7.40 6.54
CA ARG A 146 -8.64 8.86 6.37
C ARG A 146 -9.04 9.22 4.96
N LEU A 147 -8.49 8.51 3.98
CA LEU A 147 -8.89 8.58 2.57
C LEU A 147 -8.83 7.19 1.97
N THR A 148 -9.66 6.97 0.96
CA THR A 148 -9.64 5.77 0.13
C THR A 148 -9.33 6.19 -1.30
N PHE A 149 -8.58 5.35 -2.02
CA PHE A 149 -8.22 5.56 -3.41
C PHE A 149 -8.75 4.40 -4.27
N GLN A 150 -8.77 4.63 -5.59
CA GLN A 150 -9.12 3.59 -6.56
C GLN A 150 -8.38 2.28 -6.28
N ALA A 151 -9.15 1.18 -6.26
CA ALA A 151 -8.66 -0.17 -6.08
C ALA A 151 -7.49 -0.49 -7.01
N HIS A 152 -6.51 -1.25 -6.52
CA HIS A 152 -5.36 -1.78 -7.25
C HIS A 152 -4.33 -0.76 -7.72
N MET A 153 -4.40 0.50 -7.30
CA MET A 153 -3.36 1.48 -7.68
C MET A 153 -1.99 1.18 -7.04
N ALA A 154 -1.94 0.32 -6.02
CA ALA A 154 -0.75 -0.18 -5.36
C ALA A 154 0.19 0.92 -4.85
N PRO A 155 -0.21 1.68 -3.82
CA PRO A 155 0.62 2.76 -3.31
C PRO A 155 1.85 2.22 -2.55
N LEU A 156 3.05 2.69 -2.87
CA LEU A 156 4.29 2.14 -2.29
C LEU A 156 5.09 3.10 -1.42
N ASP A 157 4.87 4.41 -1.58
CA ASP A 157 5.52 5.43 -0.76
C ASP A 157 4.61 6.64 -0.58
N ILE A 158 4.81 7.34 0.53
CA ILE A 158 4.17 8.61 0.85
C ILE A 158 5.25 9.57 1.35
N LEU A 159 5.26 10.80 0.85
CA LEU A 159 6.24 11.81 1.24
C LEU A 159 5.60 13.19 1.34
N PHE A 160 5.67 13.82 2.50
CA PHE A 160 5.14 15.16 2.71
C PHE A 160 6.02 16.24 2.08
N SER A 161 5.39 17.30 1.56
CA SER A 161 6.07 18.52 1.13
C SER A 161 6.84 19.15 2.29
N GLN A 162 7.99 19.74 1.97
CA GLN A 162 8.84 20.41 2.95
C GLN A 162 8.91 21.91 2.66
N PRO A 163 8.96 22.77 3.69
CA PRO A 163 8.87 22.44 5.12
C PRO A 163 7.42 22.38 5.64
N ASP A 164 6.42 22.65 4.81
CA ASP A 164 5.07 22.99 5.27
C ASP A 164 4.11 21.80 5.51
N GLY A 165 4.39 20.63 4.93
CA GLY A 165 3.50 19.46 5.01
C GLY A 165 2.14 19.64 4.33
N ASN A 166 1.94 20.71 3.54
CA ASN A 166 0.64 21.03 2.93
C ASN A 166 0.24 20.09 1.78
N ALA A 167 1.13 19.19 1.35
CA ALA A 167 0.80 18.14 0.40
C ALA A 167 1.52 16.83 0.76
N ALA A 168 0.84 15.70 0.61
CA ALA A 168 1.45 14.37 0.61
C ALA A 168 1.58 13.87 -0.82
N TYR A 169 2.80 13.56 -1.26
CA TYR A 169 3.07 12.91 -2.55
C TYR A 169 2.98 11.41 -2.36
N ILE A 170 2.28 10.71 -3.24
CA ILE A 170 2.06 9.27 -3.17
C ILE A 170 2.46 8.66 -4.51
N THR A 171 3.25 7.58 -4.46
CA THR A 171 3.56 6.76 -5.63
C THR A 171 2.50 5.68 -5.77
N PHE A 172 1.83 5.63 -6.92
CA PHE A 172 0.93 4.54 -7.30
C PHE A 172 1.63 3.65 -8.32
N HIS A 173 2.12 2.49 -7.88
CA HIS A 173 2.96 1.57 -8.65
C HIS A 173 2.21 0.90 -9.81
N GLY A 174 0.89 0.78 -9.67
CA GLY A 174 -0.01 0.35 -10.72
C GLY A 174 -0.49 -1.10 -10.60
N SER A 175 -1.69 -1.33 -11.12
CA SER A 175 -2.46 -2.56 -10.93
C SER A 175 -1.93 -3.75 -11.72
N TRP A 176 -2.11 -4.93 -11.15
CA TRP A 176 -2.01 -6.21 -11.87
C TRP A 176 -3.35 -6.98 -11.85
N ASP A 177 -4.17 -6.79 -10.82
CA ASP A 177 -5.44 -7.49 -10.59
C ASP A 177 -6.66 -6.62 -10.95
N ARG A 178 -6.65 -6.07 -12.17
CA ARG A 178 -7.76 -5.30 -12.74
C ARG A 178 -7.74 -5.38 -14.25
N SER A 179 -8.91 -5.55 -14.88
CA SER A 179 -9.00 -5.68 -16.34
C SER A 179 -8.48 -4.45 -17.10
N GLY A 180 -8.80 -3.25 -16.61
CA GLY A 180 -8.24 -1.98 -17.08
C GLY A 180 -7.14 -1.51 -16.14
N PRO A 181 -5.88 -1.36 -16.58
CA PRO A 181 -4.81 -0.92 -15.69
C PRO A 181 -5.06 0.47 -15.09
N VAL A 182 -4.78 0.63 -13.79
CA VAL A 182 -4.88 1.88 -13.04
C VAL A 182 -3.60 2.13 -12.23
N GLY A 183 -3.39 3.35 -11.74
CA GLY A 183 -2.16 3.75 -11.06
C GLY A 183 -1.09 4.21 -12.04
N TYR A 184 0.13 3.68 -11.93
CA TYR A 184 1.28 4.01 -12.80
C TYR A 184 1.58 5.53 -12.83
N LYS A 185 1.55 6.16 -11.66
CA LYS A 185 1.61 7.62 -11.52
C LYS A 185 2.09 8.08 -10.14
N ILE A 186 2.47 9.35 -10.06
CA ILE A 186 2.67 10.08 -8.80
C ILE A 186 1.53 11.08 -8.68
N SER A 187 0.88 11.13 -7.53
CA SER A 187 -0.18 12.10 -7.24
C SER A 187 0.08 12.80 -5.91
N THR A 188 -0.59 13.93 -5.69
CA THR A 188 -0.60 14.64 -4.41
C THR A 188 -1.97 14.60 -3.76
N VAL A 189 -1.99 14.54 -2.43
CA VAL A 189 -3.16 14.82 -1.59
C VAL A 189 -2.90 16.14 -0.86
N ALA A 190 -3.86 17.07 -0.90
CA ALA A 190 -3.74 18.34 -0.19
C ALA A 190 -3.98 18.14 1.31
N PHE A 191 -3.14 18.77 2.14
CA PHE A 191 -3.19 18.75 3.59
C PHE A 191 -3.33 20.15 4.16
N LYS A 192 -4.00 20.24 5.30
CA LYS A 192 -4.10 21.46 6.10
C LYS A 192 -4.21 21.09 7.57
N ASP A 193 -3.45 21.78 8.41
CA ASP A 193 -3.47 21.57 9.87
C ASP A 193 -3.21 20.11 10.29
N GLY A 194 -2.39 19.38 9.50
CA GLY A 194 -2.05 17.98 9.74
C GLY A 194 -3.04 16.94 9.23
N GLU A 195 -4.10 17.36 8.52
CA GLU A 195 -5.16 16.48 8.02
C GLU A 195 -5.40 16.65 6.51
N PRO A 196 -5.85 15.60 5.79
CA PRO A 196 -6.29 15.75 4.41
C PRO A 196 -7.44 16.76 4.29
N VAL A 197 -7.36 17.62 3.27
CA VAL A 197 -8.43 18.60 2.98
C VAL A 197 -9.68 17.92 2.43
N ALA A 198 -9.50 16.82 1.68
CA ALA A 198 -10.59 16.05 1.14
C ALA A 198 -11.33 15.29 2.25
N ALA A 199 -12.66 15.21 2.13
CA ALA A 199 -13.47 14.40 3.04
C ALA A 199 -13.16 12.90 2.85
N PRO A 200 -13.34 12.05 3.89
CA PRO A 200 -13.06 10.62 3.80
C PRO A 200 -13.81 9.86 2.70
N ASN A 201 -14.98 10.37 2.28
CA ASN A 201 -15.79 9.80 1.20
C ASN A 201 -15.51 10.39 -0.19
N SER A 202 -14.42 11.15 -0.35
CA SER A 202 -14.04 11.76 -1.62
C SER A 202 -13.42 10.74 -2.57
N THR A 203 -13.88 10.71 -3.82
CA THR A 203 -13.25 9.96 -4.91
C THR A 203 -12.27 10.80 -5.74
N ASN A 204 -12.05 12.06 -5.36
CA ASN A 204 -11.18 12.99 -6.07
C ASN A 204 -10.24 13.72 -5.11
N ALA A 205 -9.67 12.98 -4.15
CA ALA A 205 -8.74 13.51 -3.15
C ALA A 205 -7.33 13.78 -3.71
N THR A 206 -7.02 13.25 -4.89
CA THR A 206 -5.69 13.27 -5.50
C THR A 206 -5.59 14.22 -6.70
N ALA A 207 -4.45 14.87 -6.88
CA ALA A 207 -4.07 15.56 -8.12
C ALA A 207 -2.82 14.90 -8.73
N ASP A 208 -2.89 14.49 -10.00
CA ASP A 208 -1.79 13.80 -10.66
C ASP A 208 -0.64 14.77 -11.01
N ILE A 209 0.60 14.36 -10.71
CA ILE A 209 1.84 15.13 -10.97
C ILE A 209 2.57 14.59 -12.19
N LEU A 210 2.74 13.26 -12.25
CA LEU A 210 3.37 12.55 -13.36
C LEU A 210 2.64 11.24 -13.58
N SER A 211 2.16 10.99 -14.79
CA SER A 211 1.41 9.78 -15.15
C SER A 211 1.86 9.23 -16.50
N ASN A 212 1.70 7.92 -16.69
CA ASN A 212 1.84 7.31 -17.99
C ASN A 212 0.66 7.70 -18.90
N ALA A 213 0.96 7.99 -20.17
CA ALA A 213 -0.03 8.58 -21.09
C ALA A 213 -1.09 7.58 -21.60
N ASP A 214 -0.75 6.29 -21.69
CA ASP A 214 -1.65 5.23 -22.17
C ASP A 214 -1.57 4.03 -21.24
N LEU A 215 -2.55 3.89 -20.35
CA LEU A 215 -2.62 2.81 -19.38
C LEU A 215 -2.82 1.43 -20.02
N SER A 216 -3.30 1.35 -21.27
CA SER A 216 -3.44 0.07 -21.98
C SER A 216 -2.08 -0.58 -22.33
N LYS A 217 -0.98 0.17 -22.19
CA LYS A 217 0.39 -0.32 -22.36
C LYS A 217 1.03 -0.78 -21.06
N CYS A 218 0.40 -0.53 -19.92
CA CYS A 218 0.95 -0.90 -18.63
C CYS A 218 0.65 -2.37 -18.30
N PRO A 219 1.55 -3.08 -17.58
CA PRO A 219 2.80 -2.57 -17.01
C PRO A 219 3.97 -2.45 -18.00
N ASP A 220 3.97 -3.20 -19.10
CA ASP A 220 5.18 -3.44 -19.91
C ASP A 220 5.78 -2.19 -20.59
N GLY A 221 4.96 -1.19 -20.89
CA GLY A 221 5.36 0.07 -21.53
C GLY A 221 5.38 1.27 -20.59
N CYS A 222 5.32 1.08 -19.28
CA CYS A 222 5.10 2.14 -18.30
C CYS A 222 6.17 2.18 -17.23
N PHE A 223 6.52 3.37 -16.74
CA PHE A 223 7.24 3.48 -15.46
C PHE A 223 6.33 3.06 -14.31
N ARG A 224 6.89 2.50 -13.24
CA ARG A 224 6.16 2.04 -12.05
C ARG A 224 6.75 2.67 -10.79
N PRO A 225 6.18 3.79 -10.30
CA PRO A 225 6.76 4.54 -9.19
C PRO A 225 6.85 3.74 -7.89
N VAL A 226 8.00 3.77 -7.22
CA VAL A 226 8.23 3.12 -5.93
C VAL A 226 8.54 4.16 -4.85
N GLY A 227 9.81 4.57 -4.73
CA GLY A 227 10.27 5.43 -3.64
C GLY A 227 10.40 6.89 -4.06
N LEU A 228 10.21 7.79 -3.10
CA LEU A 228 10.34 9.24 -3.23
C LEU A 228 11.44 9.79 -2.32
N ALA A 229 12.06 10.90 -2.72
CA ALA A 229 12.96 11.66 -1.86
C ALA A 229 13.02 13.14 -2.25
N TRP A 230 13.14 14.01 -1.26
CA TRP A 230 13.48 15.41 -1.48
C TRP A 230 15.00 15.62 -1.44
N ASP A 231 15.50 16.52 -2.28
CA ASP A 231 16.83 17.09 -2.08
C ASP A 231 16.77 18.47 -1.39
N SER A 232 17.94 19.02 -1.08
CA SER A 232 18.06 20.34 -0.45
C SER A 232 17.67 21.52 -1.36
N GLN A 233 17.31 21.25 -2.62
CA GLN A 233 16.83 22.23 -3.60
C GLN A 233 15.32 22.09 -3.84
N ASN A 234 14.62 21.31 -3.01
CA ASN A 234 13.18 21.03 -3.12
C ASN A 234 12.80 20.35 -4.45
N ARG A 235 13.69 19.53 -5.02
CA ARG A 235 13.40 18.67 -6.17
C ARG A 235 12.97 17.29 -5.68
N LEU A 236 11.92 16.73 -6.29
CA LEU A 236 11.40 15.41 -5.96
C LEU A 236 12.10 14.36 -6.81
N PHE A 237 12.71 13.36 -6.18
CA PHE A 237 13.22 12.18 -6.85
C PHE A 237 12.18 11.07 -6.78
N MET A 238 12.09 10.25 -7.83
CA MET A 238 11.23 9.07 -7.88
C MET A 238 11.98 7.91 -8.54
N SER A 239 11.88 6.70 -7.97
CA SER A 239 12.40 5.48 -8.59
C SER A 239 11.32 4.67 -9.31
N SER A 240 11.69 4.02 -10.42
CA SER A 240 10.87 3.03 -11.11
C SER A 240 11.65 1.71 -11.19
N ASP A 241 11.22 0.73 -10.40
CA ASP A 241 11.92 -0.55 -10.22
C ASP A 241 11.91 -1.41 -11.50
N SER A 242 10.75 -1.53 -12.14
CA SER A 242 10.55 -2.36 -13.33
C SER A 242 11.32 -1.87 -14.56
N THR A 243 11.59 -0.56 -14.64
CA THR A 243 12.36 0.05 -15.73
C THR A 243 13.82 0.32 -15.38
N GLY A 244 14.17 0.27 -14.09
CA GLY A 244 15.53 0.58 -13.60
C GLY A 244 15.89 2.07 -13.67
N GLU A 245 14.89 2.95 -13.66
CA GLU A 245 15.05 4.39 -13.84
C GLU A 245 14.90 5.16 -12.52
N VAL A 246 15.56 6.32 -12.43
CA VAL A 246 15.35 7.32 -11.37
C VAL A 246 15.10 8.67 -12.04
N TYR A 247 14.00 9.30 -11.67
CA TYR A 247 13.55 10.59 -12.18
C TYR A 247 13.83 11.69 -11.16
N VAL A 248 14.02 12.91 -11.67
CA VAL A 248 13.96 14.14 -10.88
C VAL A 248 12.84 15.02 -11.44
N LEU A 249 11.96 15.46 -10.56
CA LEU A 249 10.83 16.33 -10.85
C LEU A 249 11.05 17.65 -10.13
N GLN A 250 10.77 18.76 -10.80
CA GLN A 250 10.83 20.09 -10.22
C GLN A 250 9.60 20.87 -10.66
N GLN A 251 9.07 21.70 -9.77
CA GLN A 251 8.08 22.69 -10.18
C GLN A 251 8.79 23.75 -11.01
N SER A 252 8.33 23.96 -12.24
CA SER A 252 8.78 25.10 -13.03
C SER A 252 8.16 26.37 -12.42
N GLU A 253 8.98 27.35 -12.06
CA GLU A 253 8.53 28.70 -11.69
C GLU A 253 7.65 29.26 -12.82
N VAL A 254 6.32 29.18 -12.68
CA VAL A 254 5.41 29.87 -13.58
C VAL A 254 5.43 31.34 -13.15
N SER A 255 6.37 32.09 -13.71
CA SER A 255 6.32 33.55 -13.66
C SER A 255 4.99 33.98 -14.26
N ALA A 256 4.06 34.42 -13.41
CA ALA A 256 2.79 35.01 -13.77
C ALA A 256 3.00 36.40 -14.43
N THR A 257 3.60 36.43 -15.61
CA THR A 257 3.45 37.56 -16.52
C THR A 257 2.42 37.17 -17.57
N GLY A 258 1.26 37.83 -17.47
CA GLY A 258 0.05 37.48 -18.20
C GLY A 258 0.26 37.37 -19.71
N THR A 259 0.25 36.14 -20.21
CA THR A 259 -0.22 35.81 -21.55
C THR A 259 -0.86 34.44 -21.47
N LYS A 260 -2.16 34.37 -21.74
CA LYS A 260 -2.96 33.13 -21.73
C LYS A 260 -2.29 32.11 -22.68
N PRO A 261 -1.80 30.95 -22.21
CA PRO A 261 -1.29 29.94 -23.12
C PRO A 261 -2.47 29.34 -23.88
N SER A 262 -2.52 29.61 -25.17
CA SER A 262 -3.25 28.82 -26.14
C SER A 262 -2.50 27.51 -26.35
N SER A 263 -3.25 26.41 -26.47
CA SER A 263 -2.85 25.06 -26.93
C SER A 263 -1.88 24.24 -26.08
N SER A 264 -2.43 23.18 -25.46
CA SER A 264 -2.00 21.77 -25.54
C SER A 264 -0.52 21.44 -25.78
N SER A 265 0.41 21.98 -24.98
CA SER A 265 1.75 21.39 -24.91
C SER A 265 1.78 20.34 -23.80
N SER A 266 1.72 19.06 -24.21
CA SER A 266 2.17 17.97 -23.34
C SER A 266 3.60 18.29 -22.91
N GLY A 267 3.87 18.20 -21.61
CA GLY A 267 5.23 18.24 -21.09
C GLY A 267 6.09 17.29 -21.90
N THR A 268 7.19 17.80 -22.45
CA THR A 268 8.09 16.98 -23.24
C THR A 268 8.79 15.99 -22.30
N LEU A 269 8.50 14.71 -22.47
CA LEU A 269 9.33 13.61 -21.94
C LEU A 269 10.77 13.87 -22.40
N VAL A 270 11.63 14.25 -21.46
CA VAL A 270 13.07 14.24 -21.70
C VAL A 270 13.51 12.79 -21.56
N THR A 271 13.76 12.18 -22.72
CA THR A 271 14.32 10.84 -22.96
C THR A 271 13.27 9.75 -23.23
N PRO A 272 13.27 9.11 -24.42
CA PRO A 272 12.56 7.84 -24.61
C PRO A 272 13.17 6.79 -23.68
N THR A 273 12.33 5.99 -23.03
CA THR A 273 12.73 4.84 -22.20
C THR A 273 13.78 4.04 -22.94
N THR A 274 15.01 4.06 -22.43
CA THR A 274 16.08 3.22 -23.01
C THR A 274 15.79 1.79 -22.60
N SER A 275 15.82 0.85 -23.56
CA SER A 275 15.74 -0.57 -23.23
C SER A 275 16.85 -0.89 -22.22
N PRO A 276 16.54 -1.52 -21.09
CA PRO A 276 17.54 -1.79 -20.07
C PRO A 276 18.63 -2.67 -20.70
N ASN A 277 19.86 -2.18 -20.67
CA ASN A 277 21.01 -3.00 -20.98
C ASN A 277 21.09 -4.04 -19.86
N ILE A 278 20.60 -5.24 -20.15
CA ILE A 278 20.46 -6.33 -19.18
C ILE A 278 21.85 -6.57 -18.56
N ALA A 279 22.02 -6.16 -17.29
CA ALA A 279 23.11 -6.66 -16.48
C ALA A 279 23.03 -8.20 -16.49
N PRO A 280 24.16 -8.92 -16.65
CA PRO A 280 24.13 -10.37 -16.83
C PRO A 280 23.34 -11.02 -15.71
N ARG A 281 22.16 -11.54 -16.09
CA ARG A 281 21.27 -12.27 -15.20
C ARG A 281 22.04 -13.49 -14.71
N SER A 282 22.40 -13.49 -13.43
CA SER A 282 22.78 -14.73 -12.74
C SER A 282 21.63 -15.72 -12.97
N THR A 283 21.91 -16.80 -13.68
CA THR A 283 20.97 -17.89 -13.92
C THR A 283 20.69 -18.61 -12.62
N ARG A 284 19.83 -18.03 -11.78
CA ARG A 284 19.15 -18.79 -10.74
C ARG A 284 18.01 -19.54 -11.41
N SER A 285 18.22 -20.83 -11.60
CA SER A 285 17.19 -21.80 -11.95
C SER A 285 15.93 -21.54 -11.12
N ARG A 286 14.81 -21.30 -11.80
CA ARG A 286 13.46 -21.32 -11.20
C ARG A 286 13.27 -22.66 -10.47
N PRO A 287 12.91 -22.71 -9.18
CA PRO A 287 12.44 -23.95 -8.58
C PRO A 287 10.98 -24.15 -8.99
N GLY A 288 10.79 -24.64 -10.21
CA GLY A 288 9.50 -25.05 -10.75
C GLY A 288 9.68 -26.41 -11.41
N GLY A 289 9.62 -27.46 -10.60
CA GLY A 289 9.77 -28.84 -11.06
C GLY A 289 10.07 -29.87 -9.97
N GLU A 290 10.68 -29.48 -8.84
CA GLU A 290 11.10 -30.45 -7.81
C GLU A 290 10.15 -30.57 -6.60
N ALA A 291 9.07 -29.79 -6.56
CA ALA A 291 8.05 -29.89 -5.50
C ALA A 291 7.14 -31.15 -5.61
N LEU A 292 7.31 -31.98 -6.64
CA LEU A 292 6.54 -33.21 -6.86
C LEU A 292 7.30 -34.51 -6.51
N TRP A 293 8.57 -34.42 -6.09
CA TRP A 293 9.36 -35.60 -5.69
C TRP A 293 9.58 -35.73 -4.17
N LEU A 294 9.38 -34.66 -3.40
CA LEU A 294 9.61 -34.67 -1.94
C LEU A 294 8.38 -35.11 -1.12
N SER A 295 7.18 -35.03 -1.69
CA SER A 295 5.95 -35.52 -1.04
C SER A 295 5.80 -37.06 -1.11
N SER A 296 6.40 -37.72 -2.09
CA SER A 296 6.38 -39.19 -2.21
C SER A 296 7.42 -39.89 -1.33
N LEU A 297 8.51 -39.21 -0.94
CA LEU A 297 9.54 -39.79 -0.06
C LEU A 297 9.14 -39.75 1.42
N ALA A 298 8.36 -38.74 1.84
CA ALA A 298 7.88 -38.62 3.23
C ALA A 298 6.77 -39.64 3.58
N ILE A 299 5.99 -40.09 2.58
CA ILE A 299 4.96 -41.13 2.75
C ILE A 299 5.58 -42.54 2.71
N ALA A 300 6.68 -42.74 1.99
CA ALA A 300 7.39 -44.02 1.96
C ALA A 300 8.22 -44.29 3.23
N LEU A 301 8.74 -43.26 3.90
CA LEU A 301 9.58 -43.42 5.10
C LEU A 301 8.76 -43.64 6.39
N SER A 302 7.49 -43.24 6.42
CA SER A 302 6.57 -43.46 7.55
C SER A 302 5.95 -44.87 7.56
N LEU A 303 5.97 -45.59 6.44
CA LEU A 303 5.54 -46.99 6.34
C LEU A 303 6.66 -48.00 6.68
N VAL A 304 7.93 -47.61 6.59
CA VAL A 304 9.08 -48.49 6.91
C VAL A 304 9.48 -48.43 8.39
N CYS A 305 9.23 -47.32 9.09
CA CYS A 305 9.49 -47.20 10.54
C CYS A 305 8.38 -47.79 11.44
N GLY A 306 7.21 -48.13 10.89
CA GLY A 306 6.09 -48.73 11.65
C GLY A 306 6.18 -50.25 11.85
N LEU A 307 7.22 -50.93 11.35
CA LEU A 307 7.31 -52.40 11.30
C LEU A 307 8.41 -53.02 12.17
N PHE A 308 9.08 -52.27 13.04
CA PHE A 308 10.18 -52.78 13.89
C PHE A 308 10.01 -52.64 15.41
N PHE A 309 8.82 -52.29 15.91
CA PHE A 309 8.53 -52.38 17.35
C PHE A 309 7.26 -53.19 17.61
N THR A 310 7.39 -54.51 17.57
CA THR A 310 6.65 -55.46 18.40
C THR A 310 7.31 -56.83 18.27
N VAL A 311 7.96 -57.27 19.35
CA VAL A 311 8.26 -58.65 19.82
C VAL A 311 9.63 -58.66 20.51
N ALA A 312 9.60 -58.39 21.82
CA ALA A 312 10.32 -59.09 22.89
C ALA A 312 9.94 -58.39 24.21
#